data_AF-A0A1G5RH60-F1
#
_entry.id   AF-A0A1G5RH60-F1
#
_cell.length_a   1.000
_cell.length_b   1.000
_cell.length_c   1.000
_cell.angle_alpha   90.00
_cell.angle_beta   90.00
_cell.angle_gamma   90.00
#
_symmetry.space_group_name_H-M   'P 1'
#
loop_
_entity.id
_entity.type
_entity.pdbx_description
1 polymer ?
#
loop_
_entity_poly.entity_id
_entity_poly.type
_entity_poly.pdbx_seq_one_letter_code
_entity_poly.pdbx_strand_id
1 'polypeptide(L)'
;MFKNDIREKAVKFGKSKTSDQGLLDALHLELPDVKAVMSAYKRQLPEFDDFNRKTQLILNASKEFGQLKPAKQRKFSKPGLKESGVSGGNFIYSKKSLQDFAAHAGYVHNDHYGDEFVNLKDNNRNLADERLFPGISLIKRPKLSIVKDQEQWNMQQSDEAEAYKITDIEAFISGIREMYGEVNPLHPVIESLIRNHIVNNHYILPTMAGIAGLHAEVQALNNLLTLEDERAGKAIGSRKMGEYMRDILKSSIFTQRLTTKQAGDDFAACHNCSGILSSPVNVITGKVESAGSNFSSTLSRYKTSQESPI
;
A
#
# COMPACT_ATOMS: atom_id res chain seq x y z
N MET A 1 -16.89 5.58 -22.23
CA MET A 1 -16.53 7.01 -22.19
C MET A 1 -17.80 7.77 -21.77
N PHE A 2 -17.99 7.97 -20.47
CA PHE A 2 -19.11 8.76 -19.94
C PHE A 2 -18.49 9.90 -19.12
N LYS A 3 -18.43 11.09 -19.73
CA LYS A 3 -18.22 12.33 -18.98
C LYS A 3 -19.57 12.63 -18.32
N ASN A 4 -19.63 12.50 -17.00
CA ASN A 4 -20.78 12.97 -16.22
C ASN A 4 -20.66 14.50 -16.09
N ASP A 5 -21.23 15.22 -17.07
CA ASP A 5 -21.51 16.66 -17.00
C ASP A 5 -22.67 16.92 -16.01
N ILE A 6 -22.40 16.74 -14.72
CA ILE A 6 -23.34 17.13 -13.65
C ILE A 6 -23.18 18.63 -13.31
N ARG A 7 -22.09 19.28 -13.76
CA ARG A 7 -21.81 20.69 -13.44
C ARG A 7 -22.66 21.73 -14.18
N GLU A 8 -23.38 21.38 -15.24
CA GLU A 8 -24.12 22.37 -16.05
C GLU A 8 -25.65 22.43 -15.82
N LYS A 9 -26.24 21.54 -15.02
CA LYS A 9 -27.71 21.54 -14.84
C LYS A 9 -28.24 22.24 -13.59
N ALA A 10 -27.39 22.72 -12.69
CA ALA A 10 -27.85 23.34 -11.43
C ALA A 10 -28.09 24.87 -11.51
N VAL A 11 -27.72 25.56 -12.59
CA VAL A 11 -27.84 27.03 -12.68
C VAL A 11 -29.14 27.51 -13.34
N LYS A 12 -30.05 26.61 -13.76
CA LYS A 12 -31.21 27.01 -14.59
C LYS A 12 -32.62 26.66 -14.10
N PHE A 13 -32.82 26.33 -12.83
CA PHE A 13 -34.18 26.22 -12.28
C PHE A 13 -34.36 26.98 -10.97
N GLY A 14 -34.49 28.30 -11.12
CA GLY A 14 -35.13 29.12 -10.11
C GLY A 14 -36.66 29.06 -10.25
N LYS A 15 -37.31 28.80 -9.11
CA LYS A 15 -38.71 29.11 -8.72
C LYS A 15 -39.70 27.94 -8.59
N SER A 16 -40.13 27.76 -7.33
CA SER A 16 -41.31 27.02 -6.83
C SER A 16 -41.11 25.49 -6.78
N LYS A 17 -41.31 24.73 -5.69
CA LYS A 17 -42.34 24.75 -4.62
C LYS A 17 -41.92 23.83 -3.44
N THR A 18 -42.60 24.04 -2.29
CA THR A 18 -42.78 23.19 -1.08
C THR A 18 -41.60 23.00 -0.11
N SER A 19 -41.87 23.35 1.16
CA SER A 19 -40.91 23.59 2.25
C SER A 19 -40.29 22.36 2.92
N ASP A 20 -40.74 21.14 2.60
CA ASP A 20 -40.16 19.91 3.18
C ASP A 20 -39.21 19.17 2.25
N GLN A 21 -39.22 19.47 0.94
CA GLN A 21 -38.24 18.91 -0.02
C GLN A 21 -36.86 19.59 0.13
N GLY A 22 -36.84 20.86 0.54
CA GLY A 22 -35.63 21.67 0.68
C GLY A 22 -34.73 21.29 1.88
N LEU A 23 -35.22 20.48 2.81
CA LEU A 23 -34.47 20.09 4.01
C LEU A 23 -33.62 18.83 3.78
N LEU A 24 -34.04 17.95 2.86
CA LEU A 24 -33.25 16.80 2.41
C LEU A 24 -32.23 17.20 1.33
N ASP A 25 -32.57 18.17 0.46
CA ASP A 25 -31.61 18.72 -0.52
C ASP A 25 -30.51 19.58 0.14
N ALA A 26 -30.75 20.11 1.35
CA ALA A 26 -29.77 20.82 2.17
C ALA A 26 -28.75 19.90 2.87
N LEU A 27 -28.96 18.58 2.83
CA LEU A 27 -27.94 17.59 3.16
C LEU A 27 -27.16 17.18 1.89
N HIS A 28 -26.86 18.15 1.01
CA HIS A 28 -25.68 18.07 0.18
C HIS A 28 -24.47 18.00 1.12
N LEU A 29 -24.13 16.79 1.57
CA LEU A 29 -22.80 16.46 2.01
C LEU A 29 -21.91 16.74 0.80
N GLU A 30 -21.41 17.98 0.70
CA GLU A 30 -20.35 18.31 -0.23
C GLU A 30 -19.30 17.22 -0.08
N LEU A 31 -18.95 16.57 -1.19
CA LEU A 31 -17.87 15.59 -1.17
C LEU A 31 -16.67 16.30 -0.54
N PRO A 32 -16.19 15.84 0.62
CA PRO A 32 -15.19 16.58 1.36
C PRO A 32 -13.96 16.72 0.48
N ASP A 33 -13.37 17.93 0.46
CA ASP A 33 -12.09 18.14 -0.20
C ASP A 33 -11.05 17.24 0.50
N VAL A 34 -10.78 16.09 -0.13
CA VAL A 34 -9.91 15.04 0.41
C VAL A 34 -8.53 15.61 0.74
N LYS A 35 -8.04 16.56 -0.07
CA LYS A 35 -6.73 17.19 0.17
C LYS A 35 -6.79 18.11 1.39
N ALA A 36 -7.87 18.88 1.56
CA ALA A 36 -8.06 19.71 2.73
C ALA A 36 -8.19 18.86 4.01
N VAL A 37 -8.96 17.77 3.96
CA VAL A 37 -9.14 16.84 5.09
C VAL A 37 -7.81 16.19 5.47
N MET A 38 -7.06 15.65 4.52
CA MET A 38 -5.73 15.07 4.77
C MET A 38 -4.76 16.10 5.35
N SER A 39 -4.80 17.34 4.84
CA SER A 39 -3.97 18.42 5.36
C SER A 39 -4.35 18.80 6.80
N ALA A 40 -5.63 18.77 7.14
CA ALA A 40 -6.11 19.00 8.50
C ALA A 40 -5.62 17.91 9.46
N TYR A 41 -5.72 16.63 9.08
CA TYR A 41 -5.17 15.52 9.87
C TYR A 41 -3.67 15.67 10.11
N LYS A 42 -2.89 15.97 9.07
CA LYS A 42 -1.44 16.18 9.21
C LYS A 42 -1.09 17.30 10.18
N ARG A 43 -1.84 18.41 10.16
CA ARG A 43 -1.64 19.53 11.10
C ARG A 43 -1.96 19.18 12.56
N GLN A 44 -2.79 18.17 12.77
CA GLN A 44 -3.16 17.71 14.11
C GLN A 44 -2.23 16.62 14.65
N LEU A 45 -1.30 16.10 13.83
CA LEU A 45 -0.41 15.00 14.17
C LEU A 45 1.05 15.49 14.13
N PRO A 46 1.60 16.00 15.24
CA PRO A 46 2.98 16.50 15.29
C PRO A 46 4.00 15.42 14.91
N GLU A 47 3.71 14.15 15.17
CA GLU A 47 4.54 12.99 14.81
C GLU A 47 4.73 12.85 13.29
N PHE A 48 3.85 13.45 12.48
CA PHE A 48 4.00 13.47 11.03
C PHE A 48 5.26 14.25 10.60
N ASP A 49 5.63 15.31 11.31
CA ASP A 49 6.87 16.04 11.03
C ASP A 49 8.12 15.23 11.42
N ASP A 50 8.05 14.46 12.51
CA ASP A 50 9.10 13.51 12.88
C ASP A 50 9.26 12.41 11.83
N PHE A 51 8.15 11.88 11.33
CA PHE A 51 8.15 10.92 10.24
C PHE A 51 8.77 11.50 8.96
N ASN A 52 8.42 12.73 8.59
CA ASN A 52 9.01 13.41 7.44
C ASN A 52 10.53 13.53 7.60
N ARG A 53 11.00 13.97 8.78
CA ARG A 53 12.43 14.04 9.11
C ARG A 53 13.10 12.67 9.00
N LYS A 54 12.43 11.60 9.46
CA LYS A 54 12.94 10.24 9.37
C LYS A 54 13.09 9.77 7.93
N THR A 55 12.09 9.97 7.07
CA THR A 55 12.18 9.64 5.65
C THR A 55 13.36 10.36 5.00
N GLN A 56 13.55 11.64 5.30
CA GLN A 56 14.70 12.39 4.79
C GLN A 56 16.03 11.85 5.33
N LEU A 57 16.08 11.41 6.59
CA LEU A 57 17.25 10.75 7.16
C LEU A 57 17.60 9.45 6.40
N ILE A 58 16.61 8.60 6.12
CA ILE A 58 16.78 7.37 5.32
C ILE A 58 17.34 7.70 3.93
N LEU A 59 16.72 8.65 3.22
CA LEU A 59 17.13 9.05 1.87
C LEU A 59 18.54 9.63 1.83
N ASN A 60 18.88 10.48 2.81
CA ASN A 60 20.22 11.08 2.90
C ASN A 60 21.28 10.04 3.29
N ALA A 61 20.97 9.13 4.22
CA ALA A 61 21.86 8.04 4.60
C ALA A 61 22.13 7.10 3.42
N SER A 62 21.12 6.79 2.59
CA SER A 62 21.30 6.04 1.35
C SER A 62 22.25 6.72 0.37
N LYS A 63 22.15 8.06 0.23
CA LYS A 63 23.04 8.83 -0.67
C LYS A 63 24.46 8.83 -0.15
N GLU A 64 24.63 9.08 1.14
CA GLU A 64 25.92 9.07 1.84
C GLU A 64 26.60 7.70 1.68
N PHE A 65 25.90 6.61 2.00
CA PHE A 65 26.38 5.23 1.82
C PHE A 65 26.87 4.96 0.39
N GLY A 66 26.11 5.42 -0.62
CA GLY A 66 26.44 5.24 -2.03
C GLY A 66 27.68 5.99 -2.50
N GLN A 67 28.13 7.02 -1.78
CA GLN A 67 29.35 7.79 -2.09
C GLN A 67 30.60 7.20 -1.41
N LEU A 68 30.42 6.28 -0.47
CA LEU A 68 31.54 5.65 0.25
C LEU A 68 32.21 4.55 -0.57
N LYS A 69 33.53 4.40 -0.36
CA LYS A 69 34.28 3.25 -0.88
C LYS A 69 33.81 1.95 -0.20
N PRO A 70 33.90 0.77 -0.86
CA PRO A 70 33.41 -0.50 -0.32
C PRO A 70 33.92 -0.85 1.10
N ALA A 71 35.18 -0.53 1.40
CA ALA A 71 35.74 -0.78 2.73
C ALA A 71 35.06 0.02 3.86
N LYS A 72 34.58 1.24 3.55
CA LYS A 72 33.86 2.09 4.51
C LYS A 72 32.38 1.73 4.61
N GLN A 73 31.77 1.23 3.54
CA GLN A 73 30.38 0.77 3.51
C GLN A 73 30.11 -0.35 4.54
N ARG A 74 31.06 -1.28 4.72
CA ARG A 74 30.94 -2.39 5.69
C ARG A 74 30.81 -1.94 7.15
N LYS A 75 31.21 -0.71 7.47
CA LYS A 75 31.14 -0.14 8.83
C LYS A 75 30.16 1.03 8.90
N PHE A 76 29.41 1.27 7.84
CA PHE A 76 28.50 2.39 7.78
C PHE A 76 27.28 2.12 8.65
N SER A 77 26.93 3.11 9.46
CA SER A 77 25.72 3.15 10.25
C SER A 77 25.27 4.60 10.35
N LYS A 78 23.96 4.81 10.55
CA LYS A 78 23.38 6.14 10.68
C LYS A 78 22.60 6.25 12.00
N PRO A 79 23.12 6.98 13.00
CA PRO A 79 22.38 7.26 14.22
C PRO A 79 21.03 7.93 13.91
N GLY A 80 20.02 7.57 14.70
CA GLY A 80 18.65 8.06 14.51
C GLY A 80 17.77 7.15 13.65
N LEU A 81 18.32 6.15 12.97
CA LEU A 81 17.57 5.03 12.39
C LEU A 81 17.50 3.86 13.40
N LYS A 82 16.48 3.00 13.28
CA LYS A 82 16.39 1.73 14.03
C LYS A 82 17.62 0.89 13.77
N GLU A 83 18.24 0.40 14.85
CA GLU A 83 19.53 -0.32 14.79
C GLU A 83 20.62 0.44 14.01
N SER A 84 20.54 1.77 13.99
CA SER A 84 21.39 2.64 13.14
C SER A 84 21.36 2.30 11.66
N GLY A 85 20.25 1.73 11.18
CA GLY A 85 20.03 1.27 9.81
C GLY A 85 20.82 0.01 9.45
N VAL A 86 21.35 -0.72 10.44
CA VAL A 86 22.13 -1.95 10.23
C VAL A 86 21.31 -3.16 10.64
N SER A 87 21.14 -4.11 9.72
CA SER A 87 20.54 -5.41 10.01
C SER A 87 21.39 -6.52 9.39
N GLY A 88 21.60 -7.62 10.11
CA GLY A 88 22.49 -8.70 9.66
C GLY A 88 23.91 -8.23 9.35
N GLY A 89 24.39 -7.20 10.06
CA GLY A 89 25.72 -6.61 9.89
C GLY A 89 25.89 -5.71 8.66
N ASN A 90 24.82 -5.40 7.92
CA ASN A 90 24.87 -4.55 6.74
C ASN A 90 23.88 -3.39 6.81
N PHE A 91 24.25 -2.25 6.23
CA PHE A 91 23.34 -1.11 6.12
C PHE A 91 22.18 -1.44 5.15
N ILE A 92 20.94 -1.36 5.63
CA ILE A 92 19.78 -1.86 4.89
C ILE A 92 19.23 -0.86 3.87
N TYR A 93 19.48 0.43 4.02
CA TYR A 93 18.94 1.48 3.15
C TYR A 93 19.89 1.84 2.00
N SER A 94 20.51 0.85 1.36
CA SER A 94 21.29 1.10 0.15
C SER A 94 20.38 1.60 -0.98
N LYS A 95 20.94 2.28 -2.00
CA LYS A 95 20.16 2.74 -3.17
C LYS A 95 19.38 1.60 -3.85
N LYS A 96 19.96 0.41 -3.91
CA LYS A 96 19.32 -0.80 -4.46
C LYS A 96 18.18 -1.26 -3.54
N SER A 97 18.40 -1.28 -2.23
CA SER A 97 17.37 -1.64 -1.26
C SER A 97 16.20 -0.65 -1.27
N LEU A 98 16.45 0.65 -1.42
CA LEU A 98 15.37 1.62 -1.51
C LEU A 98 14.44 1.32 -2.70
N GLN A 99 15.00 0.94 -3.86
CA GLN A 99 14.21 0.51 -5.03
C GLN A 99 13.26 -0.63 -4.70
N ASP A 100 13.70 -1.53 -3.81
CA ASP A 100 12.95 -2.69 -3.38
C ASP A 100 11.91 -2.36 -2.30
N PHE A 101 12.24 -1.44 -1.39
CA PHE A 101 11.33 -0.98 -0.34
C PHE A 101 10.19 -0.14 -0.89
N ALA A 102 10.44 0.67 -1.92
CA ALA A 102 9.51 1.60 -2.58
C ALA A 102 8.92 2.72 -1.70
N ALA A 103 8.53 2.40 -0.47
CA ALA A 103 7.83 3.22 0.49
C ALA A 103 8.36 3.04 1.91
N HIS A 104 8.24 4.09 2.70
CA HIS A 104 8.42 4.12 4.14
C HIS A 104 7.06 4.40 4.76
N ALA A 105 6.65 3.64 5.78
CA ALA A 105 5.42 3.87 6.50
C ALA A 105 5.66 3.99 8.01
N GLY A 106 4.71 4.62 8.68
CA GLY A 106 4.61 4.66 10.12
C GLY A 106 3.17 4.87 10.58
N TYR A 107 2.97 4.84 11.88
CA TYR A 107 1.68 5.07 12.52
C TYR A 107 1.82 5.90 13.80
N VAL A 108 0.70 6.46 14.22
CA VAL A 108 0.48 7.02 15.55
C VAL A 108 -0.79 6.43 16.17
N HIS A 109 -0.76 6.10 17.46
CA HIS A 109 -1.89 5.59 18.25
C HIS A 109 -1.77 6.01 19.71
N ASN A 110 -2.72 6.82 20.22
CA ASN A 110 -2.74 7.33 21.61
C ASN A 110 -1.34 7.75 22.10
N ASP A 111 -0.71 8.70 21.41
CA ASP A 111 0.63 9.25 21.67
C ASP A 111 1.82 8.30 21.45
N HIS A 112 1.57 7.08 20.96
CA HIS A 112 2.62 6.15 20.57
C HIS A 112 2.89 6.23 19.09
N TYR A 113 4.17 6.36 18.76
CA TYR A 113 4.66 6.48 17.40
C TYR A 113 5.52 5.29 17.02
N GLY A 114 5.28 4.73 15.83
CA GLY A 114 6.10 3.69 15.24
C GLY A 114 6.36 3.96 13.76
N ASP A 115 7.60 3.83 13.31
CA ASP A 115 8.02 4.12 11.94
C ASP A 115 9.02 3.09 11.39
N GLU A 116 9.69 3.44 10.30
CA GLU A 116 10.72 2.64 9.62
C GLU A 116 10.21 1.31 9.07
N PHE A 117 8.89 1.20 8.85
CA PHE A 117 8.30 0.09 8.10
C PHE A 117 8.57 0.28 6.62
N VAL A 118 9.09 -0.75 5.97
CA VAL A 118 9.41 -0.79 4.54
C VAL A 118 8.92 -2.09 3.95
N ASN A 119 8.65 -2.16 2.64
CA ASN A 119 8.13 -3.38 2.04
C ASN A 119 9.01 -4.60 2.31
N LEU A 120 8.39 -5.71 2.72
CA LEU A 120 9.04 -7.01 2.79
C LEU A 120 9.25 -7.52 1.35
N LYS A 121 10.44 -8.01 1.07
CA LYS A 121 10.80 -8.55 -0.24
C LYS A 121 11.56 -9.84 -0.11
N ASP A 122 11.21 -10.81 -0.95
CA ASP A 122 11.98 -12.02 -1.18
C ASP A 122 12.48 -12.04 -2.64
N ASN A 123 13.79 -12.10 -2.79
CA ASN A 123 14.43 -12.14 -4.12
C ASN A 123 14.26 -13.51 -4.82
N ASN A 124 13.84 -14.54 -4.07
CA ASN A 124 13.61 -15.89 -4.54
C ASN A 124 12.12 -16.20 -4.71
N ARG A 125 11.22 -15.43 -4.09
CA ARG A 125 9.75 -15.58 -4.16
C ARG A 125 9.09 -14.22 -4.38
N ASN A 126 8.69 -13.94 -5.61
CA ASN A 126 8.14 -12.68 -6.08
C ASN A 126 7.15 -12.88 -7.25
N LEU A 127 7.01 -11.91 -8.15
CA LEU A 127 6.09 -11.94 -9.30
C LEU A 127 6.80 -12.21 -10.64
N ALA A 128 8.01 -12.77 -10.61
CA ALA A 128 8.73 -13.22 -11.82
C ALA A 128 8.47 -14.71 -12.08
N ASP A 129 8.43 -15.10 -13.36
CA ASP A 129 8.03 -16.44 -13.82
C ASP A 129 8.73 -17.62 -13.12
N GLU A 130 10.04 -17.52 -12.91
CA GLU A 130 10.85 -18.61 -12.32
C GLU A 130 10.89 -18.57 -10.79
N ARG A 131 10.27 -17.56 -10.19
CA ARG A 131 10.41 -17.22 -8.77
C ARG A 131 9.06 -16.83 -8.21
N LEU A 132 7.99 -17.49 -8.60
CA LEU A 132 6.66 -17.11 -8.17
C LEU A 132 6.48 -17.25 -6.67
N PHE A 133 5.75 -16.30 -6.08
CA PHE A 133 5.31 -16.39 -4.71
C PHE A 133 4.39 -17.61 -4.54
N PRO A 134 4.41 -18.29 -3.39
CA PRO A 134 3.58 -19.49 -3.19
C PRO A 134 2.10 -19.22 -3.45
N GLY A 135 1.42 -20.20 -4.08
CA GLY A 135 -0.02 -20.16 -4.30
C GLY A 135 -0.52 -19.21 -5.38
N ILE A 136 0.34 -18.72 -6.29
CA ILE A 136 -0.07 -17.84 -7.40
C ILE A 136 0.26 -18.39 -8.80
N SER A 137 -0.46 -17.87 -9.79
CA SER A 137 -0.08 -17.94 -11.21
C SER A 137 -0.17 -16.56 -11.86
N LEU A 138 0.67 -16.28 -12.85
CA LEU A 138 0.65 -15.01 -13.57
C LEU A 138 -0.40 -15.03 -14.69
N ILE A 139 -1.14 -13.92 -14.81
CA ILE A 139 -2.03 -13.65 -15.94
C ILE A 139 -1.26 -12.74 -16.90
N LYS A 140 -0.68 -13.35 -17.93
CA LYS A 140 0.08 -12.65 -18.97
C LYS A 140 -0.82 -12.16 -20.08
N ARG A 141 -0.45 -11.02 -20.66
CA ARG A 141 -1.06 -10.52 -21.88
C ARG A 141 -0.01 -10.18 -22.92
N PRO A 142 -0.29 -10.51 -24.20
CA PRO A 142 0.53 -10.01 -25.28
C PRO A 142 0.34 -8.51 -25.39
N LYS A 143 1.42 -7.80 -25.15
CA LYS A 143 1.54 -6.36 -25.25
C LYS A 143 2.37 -6.04 -26.48
N LEU A 144 1.81 -5.18 -27.33
CA LEU A 144 2.54 -4.63 -28.47
C LEU A 144 3.23 -3.36 -28.01
N SER A 145 4.55 -3.35 -28.12
CA SER A 145 5.39 -2.20 -27.84
C SER A 145 6.08 -1.77 -29.13
N ILE A 146 6.13 -0.47 -29.38
CA ILE A 146 6.92 0.06 -30.50
C ILE A 146 8.29 0.40 -29.91
N VAL A 147 9.30 -0.36 -30.33
CA VAL A 147 10.68 -0.18 -29.88
C VAL A 147 11.48 0.42 -31.03
N LYS A 148 12.26 1.45 -30.74
CA LYS A 148 13.18 2.06 -31.69
C LYS A 148 14.49 1.28 -31.64
N ASP A 149 14.79 0.54 -32.71
CA ASP A 149 16.07 -0.15 -32.89
C ASP A 149 16.80 0.50 -34.06
N GLN A 150 18.03 0.97 -33.81
CA GLN A 150 18.92 1.55 -34.84
C GLN A 150 18.20 2.49 -35.85
N GLU A 151 17.42 3.46 -35.33
CA GLU A 151 16.62 4.44 -36.09
C GLU A 151 15.33 3.94 -36.75
N GLN A 152 15.03 2.64 -36.68
CA GLN A 152 13.82 2.03 -37.21
C GLN A 152 12.83 1.69 -36.09
N TRP A 153 11.55 1.99 -36.31
CA TRP A 153 10.48 1.65 -35.36
C TRP A 153 9.96 0.24 -35.64
N ASN A 154 10.24 -0.69 -34.74
CA ASN A 154 9.80 -2.09 -34.85
C ASN A 154 8.70 -2.38 -33.82
N MET A 155 7.71 -3.17 -34.22
CA MET A 155 6.65 -3.63 -33.33
C MET A 155 7.11 -4.92 -32.65
N GLN A 156 7.34 -4.86 -31.34
CA GLN A 156 7.75 -5.99 -30.52
C GLN A 156 6.58 -6.45 -29.65
N GLN A 157 6.25 -7.73 -29.74
CA GLN A 157 5.27 -8.37 -28.86
C GLN A 157 5.99 -8.95 -27.65
N SER A 158 5.57 -8.56 -26.44
CA SER A 158 6.03 -9.15 -25.19
C SER A 158 4.84 -9.63 -24.37
N ASP A 159 5.00 -10.74 -23.66
CA ASP A 159 3.99 -11.21 -22.71
C ASP A 159 4.29 -10.63 -21.33
N GLU A 160 3.68 -9.48 -21.02
CA GLU A 160 3.80 -8.85 -19.70
C GLU A 160 2.68 -9.36 -18.77
N ALA A 161 3.05 -9.70 -17.53
CA ALA A 161 2.09 -10.07 -16.50
C ALA A 161 1.44 -8.81 -15.90
N GLU A 162 0.17 -8.56 -16.24
CA GLU A 162 -0.61 -7.41 -15.72
C GLU A 162 -1.23 -7.70 -14.35
N ALA A 163 -1.52 -8.98 -14.09
CA ALA A 163 -2.15 -9.45 -12.87
C ALA A 163 -1.63 -10.84 -12.49
N TYR A 164 -1.87 -11.24 -11.24
CA TYR A 164 -1.67 -12.60 -10.77
C TYR A 164 -2.97 -13.14 -10.16
N LYS A 165 -3.21 -14.43 -10.36
CA LYS A 165 -4.30 -15.17 -9.72
C LYS A 165 -3.75 -15.92 -8.51
N ILE A 166 -4.42 -15.82 -7.39
CA ILE A 166 -4.17 -16.66 -6.22
C ILE A 166 -4.92 -17.96 -6.43
N THR A 167 -4.17 -19.02 -6.73
CA THR A 167 -4.70 -20.37 -7.00
C THR A 167 -4.83 -21.20 -5.73
N ASP A 168 -4.04 -20.89 -4.71
CA ASP A 168 -4.10 -21.51 -3.38
C ASP A 168 -3.91 -20.43 -2.32
N ILE A 169 -4.99 -20.08 -1.62
CA ILE A 169 -4.98 -19.03 -0.60
C ILE A 169 -4.18 -19.44 0.65
N GLU A 170 -4.14 -20.72 1.01
CA GLU A 170 -3.39 -21.16 2.19
C GLU A 170 -1.90 -21.15 1.92
N ALA A 171 -1.46 -21.60 0.75
CA ALA A 171 -0.06 -21.48 0.34
C ALA A 171 0.37 -19.99 0.27
N PHE A 172 -0.48 -19.13 -0.28
CA PHE A 172 -0.23 -17.69 -0.35
C PHE A 172 -0.08 -17.06 1.04
N ILE A 173 -1.03 -17.33 1.95
CA ILE A 173 -0.97 -16.81 3.31
C ILE A 173 0.21 -17.39 4.10
N SER A 174 0.55 -18.68 3.91
CA SER A 174 1.75 -19.27 4.50
C SER A 174 3.01 -18.54 4.07
N GLY A 175 3.13 -18.26 2.76
CA GLY A 175 4.23 -17.45 2.23
C GLY A 175 4.31 -16.07 2.88
N ILE A 176 3.17 -15.41 3.14
CA ILE A 176 3.15 -14.12 3.85
C ILE A 176 3.61 -14.28 5.30
N ARG A 177 3.11 -15.28 6.04
CA ARG A 177 3.52 -15.52 7.44
C ARG A 177 5.03 -15.73 7.55
N GLU A 178 5.61 -16.51 6.63
CA GLU A 178 7.06 -16.72 6.59
C GLU A 178 7.85 -15.41 6.37
N MET A 179 7.32 -14.49 5.57
CA MET A 179 7.95 -13.18 5.35
C MET A 179 7.92 -12.29 6.58
N TYR A 180 6.85 -12.35 7.40
CA TYR A 180 6.77 -11.59 8.66
C TYR A 180 7.69 -12.15 9.74
N GLY A 181 7.97 -13.47 9.71
CA GLY A 181 8.89 -14.13 10.63
C GLY A 181 8.41 -14.14 12.08
N GLU A 182 9.34 -14.36 13.02
CA GLU A 182 9.03 -14.55 14.45
C GLU A 182 9.03 -13.24 15.26
N VAL A 183 9.77 -12.23 14.82
CA VAL A 183 9.95 -10.97 15.58
C VAL A 183 8.68 -10.11 15.58
N ASN A 184 7.96 -10.08 14.47
CA ASN A 184 6.68 -9.38 14.33
C ASN A 184 5.77 -10.25 13.46
N PRO A 185 5.25 -11.36 13.99
CA PRO A 185 4.49 -12.33 13.21
C PRO A 185 3.23 -11.69 12.61
N LEU A 186 2.73 -12.29 11.53
CA LEU A 186 1.49 -11.84 10.90
C LEU A 186 0.33 -11.95 11.90
N HIS A 187 -0.23 -10.81 12.26
CA HIS A 187 -1.32 -10.69 13.21
C HIS A 187 -2.61 -11.27 12.62
N PRO A 188 -3.41 -12.08 13.35
CA PRO A 188 -4.60 -12.75 12.80
C PRO A 188 -5.64 -11.81 12.18
N VAL A 189 -5.81 -10.60 12.72
CA VAL A 189 -6.68 -9.57 12.12
C VAL A 189 -6.16 -9.12 10.76
N ILE A 190 -4.85 -8.92 10.60
CA ILE A 190 -4.25 -8.52 9.32
C ILE A 190 -4.39 -9.64 8.30
N GLU A 191 -4.16 -10.88 8.71
CA GLU A 191 -4.40 -12.04 7.86
C GLU A 191 -5.85 -12.08 7.36
N SER A 192 -6.82 -11.88 8.25
CA SER A 192 -8.25 -11.83 7.89
C SER A 192 -8.53 -10.72 6.87
N LEU A 193 -7.95 -9.52 7.06
CA LEU A 193 -8.07 -8.41 6.11
C LEU A 193 -7.46 -8.74 4.74
N ILE A 194 -6.30 -9.41 4.71
CA ILE A 194 -5.67 -9.87 3.47
C ILE A 194 -6.58 -10.87 2.75
N ARG A 195 -7.10 -11.88 3.46
CA ARG A 195 -8.02 -12.88 2.90
C ARG A 195 -9.27 -12.24 2.33
N ASN A 196 -9.87 -11.31 3.06
CA ASN A 196 -11.05 -10.57 2.59
C ASN A 196 -10.75 -9.76 1.33
N HIS A 197 -9.60 -9.07 1.27
CA HIS A 197 -9.17 -8.34 0.08
C HIS A 197 -9.02 -9.27 -1.14
N ILE A 198 -8.42 -10.44 -0.96
CA ILE A 198 -8.26 -11.46 -2.01
C ILE A 198 -9.62 -11.90 -2.54
N VAL A 199 -10.56 -12.26 -1.64
CA VAL A 199 -11.91 -12.71 -1.99
C VAL A 199 -12.69 -11.60 -2.71
N ASN A 200 -12.63 -10.36 -2.22
CA ASN A 200 -13.30 -9.21 -2.80
C ASN A 200 -12.78 -8.85 -4.20
N ASN A 201 -11.55 -9.24 -4.53
CA ASN A 201 -10.95 -9.08 -5.85
C ASN A 201 -11.04 -10.36 -6.70
N HIS A 202 -11.88 -11.33 -6.30
CA HIS A 202 -12.08 -12.61 -6.99
C HIS A 202 -10.76 -13.35 -7.24
N TYR A 203 -9.86 -13.33 -6.25
CA TYR A 203 -8.55 -13.97 -6.29
C TYR A 203 -7.61 -13.43 -7.38
N ILE A 204 -7.86 -12.24 -7.93
CA ILE A 204 -7.02 -11.62 -8.96
C ILE A 204 -6.52 -10.27 -8.48
N LEU A 205 -5.21 -10.09 -8.47
CA LEU A 205 -4.57 -8.87 -7.98
C LEU A 205 -3.58 -8.30 -9.01
N PRO A 206 -3.35 -6.99 -9.04
CA PRO A 206 -2.48 -6.36 -10.01
C PRO A 206 -1.01 -6.60 -9.66
N THR A 207 -0.17 -6.97 -10.64
CA THR A 207 1.27 -7.16 -10.42
C THR A 207 1.98 -5.86 -10.05
N MET A 208 1.53 -4.73 -10.64
CA MET A 208 2.08 -3.41 -10.37
C MET A 208 1.86 -2.92 -8.93
N ALA A 209 0.90 -3.50 -8.22
CA ALA A 209 0.64 -3.23 -6.81
C ALA A 209 1.38 -4.20 -5.89
N GLY A 210 2.32 -5.00 -6.40
CA GLY A 210 3.11 -5.94 -5.61
C GLY A 210 2.30 -7.10 -5.01
N ILE A 211 2.95 -7.83 -4.11
CA ILE A 211 2.33 -8.93 -3.36
C ILE A 211 1.52 -8.32 -2.21
N ALA A 212 0.21 -8.57 -2.21
CA ALA A 212 -0.68 -8.08 -1.18
C ALA A 212 -0.25 -8.59 0.21
N GLY A 213 -0.26 -7.71 1.21
CA GLY A 213 0.10 -8.03 2.59
C GLY A 213 1.57 -7.78 2.97
N LEU A 214 2.48 -7.62 2.00
CA LEU A 214 3.93 -7.42 2.27
C LEU A 214 4.37 -5.95 2.30
N HIS A 215 3.43 -5.02 2.20
CA HIS A 215 3.73 -3.60 2.06
C HIS A 215 3.95 -2.91 3.40
N ALA A 216 4.65 -1.78 3.37
CA ALA A 216 5.00 -0.99 4.55
C ALA A 216 3.77 -0.60 5.39
N GLU A 217 2.67 -0.18 4.75
CA GLU A 217 1.46 0.25 5.46
C GLU A 217 0.76 -0.90 6.20
N VAL A 218 0.76 -2.09 5.60
CA VAL A 218 0.17 -3.29 6.21
C VAL A 218 1.00 -3.73 7.41
N GLN A 219 2.33 -3.66 7.29
CA GLN A 219 3.24 -3.94 8.41
C GLN A 219 3.09 -2.94 9.56
N ALA A 220 2.88 -1.67 9.26
CA ALA A 220 2.63 -0.64 10.27
C ALA A 220 1.39 -0.99 11.12
N LEU A 221 0.27 -1.35 10.46
CA LEU A 221 -0.92 -1.79 11.20
C LEU A 221 -0.70 -3.12 11.93
N ASN A 222 0.01 -4.07 11.33
CA ASN A 222 0.35 -5.33 11.97
C ASN A 222 1.08 -5.11 13.30
N ASN A 223 2.13 -4.29 13.26
CA ASN A 223 2.91 -3.97 14.44
C ASN A 223 2.08 -3.26 15.51
N LEU A 224 1.24 -2.30 15.11
CA LEU A 224 0.32 -1.62 16.04
C LEU A 224 -0.55 -2.64 16.79
N LEU A 225 -1.24 -3.53 16.08
CA LEU A 225 -2.17 -4.47 16.72
C LEU A 225 -1.45 -5.46 17.64
N THR A 226 -0.27 -5.94 17.23
CA THR A 226 0.59 -6.81 18.06
C THR A 226 1.01 -6.10 19.35
N LEU A 227 1.47 -4.83 19.27
CA LEU A 227 1.88 -4.07 20.45
C LEU A 227 0.70 -3.80 21.40
N GLU A 228 -0.50 -3.59 20.86
CA GLU A 228 -1.69 -3.38 21.70
C GLU A 228 -2.18 -4.69 22.34
N ASP A 229 -1.96 -5.86 21.73
CA ASP A 229 -2.13 -7.16 22.41
C ASP A 229 -1.15 -7.33 23.57
N GLU A 230 0.14 -7.04 23.33
CA GLU A 230 1.19 -7.12 24.34
C GLU A 230 0.91 -6.20 25.54
N ARG A 231 0.50 -4.95 25.28
CA ARG A 231 0.13 -3.98 26.31
C ARG A 231 -1.09 -4.40 27.12
N ALA A 232 -2.05 -5.05 26.47
CA ALA A 232 -3.20 -5.61 27.15
C ALA A 232 -2.87 -6.87 27.96
N GLY A 233 -1.63 -7.38 27.88
CA GLY A 233 -1.23 -8.65 28.49
C GLY A 233 -1.98 -9.85 27.91
N LYS A 234 -2.30 -9.79 26.61
CA LYS A 234 -3.08 -10.80 25.89
C LYS A 234 -2.21 -11.53 24.89
N ALA A 235 -2.60 -12.77 24.59
CA ALA A 235 -2.00 -13.49 23.47
C ALA A 235 -2.36 -12.78 22.15
N ILE A 236 -1.44 -12.80 21.18
CA ILE A 236 -1.62 -12.17 19.88
C ILE A 236 -2.92 -12.67 19.23
N GLY A 237 -3.78 -11.77 18.77
CA GLY A 237 -5.04 -12.09 18.14
C GLY A 237 -6.18 -12.50 19.08
N SER A 238 -5.97 -12.51 20.40
CA SER A 238 -6.98 -13.00 21.35
C SER A 238 -7.96 -11.96 21.89
N ARG A 239 -7.74 -10.65 21.65
CA ARG A 239 -8.68 -9.59 22.02
C ARG A 239 -9.97 -9.65 21.21
N LYS A 240 -11.04 -9.05 21.71
CA LYS A 240 -12.33 -8.98 20.98
C LYS A 240 -12.18 -8.05 19.77
N MET A 241 -12.89 -8.35 18.69
CA MET A 241 -12.83 -7.53 17.46
C MET A 241 -13.13 -6.04 17.70
N GLY A 242 -14.08 -5.74 18.60
CA GLY A 242 -14.38 -4.35 18.97
C GLY A 242 -13.23 -3.60 19.65
N GLU A 243 -12.25 -4.30 20.22
CA GLU A 243 -11.03 -3.70 20.78
C GLU A 243 -10.09 -3.29 19.65
N TYR A 244 -9.78 -4.20 18.72
CA TYR A 244 -8.96 -3.86 17.54
C TYR A 244 -9.60 -2.75 16.70
N MET A 245 -10.93 -2.74 16.54
CA MET A 245 -11.61 -1.67 15.81
C MET A 245 -11.42 -0.30 16.48
N ARG A 246 -11.40 -0.24 17.82
CA ARG A 246 -11.11 1.01 18.53
C ARG A 246 -9.67 1.45 18.31
N ASP A 247 -8.71 0.53 18.36
CA ASP A 247 -7.31 0.88 18.13
C ASP A 247 -7.11 1.41 16.70
N ILE A 248 -7.72 0.74 15.71
CA ILE A 248 -7.70 1.18 14.31
C ILE A 248 -8.29 2.58 14.17
N LEU A 249 -9.47 2.84 14.74
CA LEU A 249 -10.15 4.15 14.68
C LEU A 249 -9.36 5.27 15.36
N LYS A 250 -8.56 4.93 16.36
CA LYS A 250 -7.69 5.87 17.10
C LYS A 250 -6.30 6.00 16.49
N SER A 251 -6.02 5.22 15.44
CA SER A 251 -4.72 5.21 14.78
C SER A 251 -4.74 6.05 13.50
N SER A 252 -3.57 6.54 13.13
CA SER A 252 -3.34 7.13 11.81
C SER A 252 -2.06 6.57 11.21
N ILE A 253 -2.12 6.13 9.96
CA ILE A 253 -0.99 5.60 9.19
C ILE A 253 -0.58 6.63 8.15
N PHE A 254 0.73 6.79 7.96
CA PHE A 254 1.31 7.68 6.97
C PHE A 254 2.39 6.96 6.17
N THR A 255 2.53 7.35 4.91
CA THR A 255 3.44 6.68 3.97
C THR A 255 4.10 7.70 3.05
N GLN A 256 5.41 7.55 2.85
CA GLN A 256 6.19 8.38 1.92
C GLN A 256 7.00 7.53 0.95
N ARG A 257 7.27 8.09 -0.23
CA ARG A 257 8.04 7.41 -1.28
C ARG A 257 9.52 7.36 -0.90
N LEU A 258 10.13 6.18 -1.01
CA LEU A 258 11.58 6.01 -0.89
C LEU A 258 12.29 6.05 -2.26
N THR A 259 11.53 5.98 -3.35
CA THR A 259 12.05 5.84 -4.71
C THR A 259 11.43 6.87 -5.63
N THR A 260 12.06 7.10 -6.79
CA THR A 260 11.66 8.04 -7.86
C THR A 260 12.05 9.51 -7.65
N LYS A 261 11.71 10.38 -8.62
CA LYS A 261 11.93 11.84 -8.56
C LYS A 261 11.16 12.51 -7.42
N GLN A 262 10.13 11.84 -6.90
CA GLN A 262 9.24 12.28 -5.83
C GLN A 262 9.61 11.62 -4.48
N ALA A 263 10.86 11.19 -4.30
CA ALA A 263 11.30 10.59 -3.04
C ALA A 263 11.15 11.59 -1.88
N GLY A 264 10.48 11.15 -0.81
CA GLY A 264 10.09 11.98 0.33
C GLY A 264 8.68 12.57 0.23
N ASP A 265 8.03 12.52 -0.94
CA ASP A 265 6.64 12.98 -1.08
C ASP A 265 5.68 11.96 -0.46
N ASP A 266 4.50 12.43 -0.05
CA ASP A 266 3.40 11.59 0.36
C ASP A 266 3.11 10.50 -0.67
N PHE A 267 2.90 9.29 -0.18
CA PHE A 267 2.53 8.15 -0.98
C PHE A 267 1.15 7.66 -0.57
N ALA A 268 0.19 7.78 -1.48
CA ALA A 268 -1.11 7.16 -1.28
C ALA A 268 -0.97 5.63 -1.30
N ALA A 269 -1.67 4.96 -0.41
CA ALA A 269 -1.73 3.51 -0.34
C ALA A 269 -2.13 2.94 -1.72
N CYS A 270 -1.41 1.93 -2.19
CA CYS A 270 -1.72 1.29 -3.48
C CYS A 270 -3.04 0.51 -3.44
N HIS A 271 -3.45 -0.09 -4.56
CA HIS A 271 -4.68 -0.91 -4.64
C HIS A 271 -4.75 -1.99 -3.55
N ASN A 272 -3.64 -2.71 -3.34
CA ASN A 272 -3.59 -3.77 -2.32
C ASN A 272 -3.72 -3.21 -0.91
N CYS A 273 -2.95 -2.18 -0.57
CA CYS A 273 -3.02 -1.55 0.75
C CYS A 273 -4.38 -0.88 0.98
N SER A 274 -4.97 -0.23 -0.02
CA SER A 274 -6.25 0.46 0.11
C SER A 274 -7.42 -0.50 0.37
N GLY A 275 -7.39 -1.69 -0.23
CA GLY A 275 -8.39 -2.74 0.00
C GLY A 275 -8.19 -3.50 1.32
N ILE A 276 -6.94 -3.84 1.67
CA ILE A 276 -6.62 -4.48 2.96
C ILE A 276 -6.90 -3.53 4.12
N LEU A 277 -6.38 -2.30 4.03
CA LEU A 277 -6.55 -1.22 5.01
C LEU A 277 -7.80 -0.41 4.65
N SER A 278 -8.92 -1.07 4.38
CA SER A 278 -10.19 -0.41 4.13
C SER A 278 -10.73 0.28 5.41
N SER A 279 -11.85 1.00 5.29
CA SER A 279 -12.48 1.65 6.46
C SER A 279 -12.68 0.61 7.58
N PRO A 280 -12.28 0.89 8.83
CA PRO A 280 -12.03 2.21 9.41
C PRO A 280 -10.57 2.71 9.44
N VAL A 281 -9.61 2.03 8.80
CA VAL A 281 -8.19 2.42 8.89
C VAL A 281 -7.96 3.81 8.32
N ASN A 282 -7.35 4.72 9.08
CA ASN A 282 -7.03 6.07 8.61
C ASN A 282 -5.63 6.11 7.99
N VAL A 283 -5.54 6.27 6.66
CA VAL A 283 -4.26 6.48 5.95
C VAL A 283 -4.19 7.93 5.49
N ILE A 284 -3.49 8.78 6.25
CA ILE A 284 -3.52 10.24 6.09
C ILE A 284 -2.73 10.75 4.89
N THR A 285 -1.96 9.88 4.24
CA THR A 285 -1.27 10.14 2.95
C THR A 285 -2.08 9.67 1.74
N GLY A 286 -3.29 9.15 1.98
CA GLY A 286 -4.30 8.88 0.96
C GLY A 286 -4.43 7.39 0.62
N LYS A 287 -5.48 7.07 -0.12
CA LYS A 287 -5.78 5.74 -0.66
C LYS A 287 -6.18 5.87 -2.12
N VAL A 288 -5.84 4.87 -2.94
CA VAL A 288 -6.30 4.81 -4.33
C VAL A 288 -7.53 3.93 -4.45
N GLU A 289 -8.48 4.32 -5.30
CA GLU A 289 -9.71 3.55 -5.54
C GLU A 289 -9.49 2.35 -6.48
N SER A 290 -8.44 2.37 -7.30
CA SER A 290 -8.11 1.26 -8.19
C SER A 290 -6.62 1.24 -8.55
N ALA A 291 -6.12 0.10 -9.02
CA ALA A 291 -4.82 -0.02 -9.68
C ALA A 291 -4.76 0.61 -11.09
N GLY A 292 -5.74 1.43 -11.46
CA GLY A 292 -5.85 2.07 -12.77
C GLY A 292 -6.77 1.34 -13.76
N SER A 293 -7.12 2.02 -14.84
CA SER A 293 -8.10 1.58 -15.85
C SER A 293 -7.74 0.23 -16.51
N ASN A 294 -6.45 -0.04 -16.70
CA ASN A 294 -5.96 -1.29 -17.30
C ASN A 294 -6.30 -2.50 -16.41
N PHE A 295 -6.19 -2.36 -15.09
CA PHE A 295 -6.53 -3.43 -14.16
C PHE A 295 -8.04 -3.67 -14.09
N SER A 296 -8.85 -2.61 -14.02
CA SER A 296 -10.32 -2.74 -14.06
C SER A 296 -10.79 -3.47 -15.33
N SER A 297 -10.19 -3.14 -16.47
CA SER A 297 -10.44 -3.82 -17.75
C SER A 297 -9.97 -5.28 -17.75
N THR A 298 -8.98 -5.61 -16.94
CA THR A 298 -8.50 -6.98 -16.74
C THR A 298 -9.51 -7.80 -15.96
N LEU A 299 -9.97 -7.26 -14.83
CA LEU A 299 -10.97 -7.90 -13.97
C LEU A 299 -12.28 -8.16 -14.74
N SER A 300 -12.79 -7.15 -15.45
CA SER A 300 -14.06 -7.27 -16.19
C SER A 300 -13.99 -8.35 -17.26
N ARG A 301 -12.89 -8.43 -18.02
CA ARG A 301 -12.72 -9.47 -19.04
C ARG A 301 -12.59 -10.86 -18.45
N TYR A 302 -11.89 -11.00 -17.33
CA TYR A 302 -11.78 -12.28 -16.65
C TYR A 302 -13.16 -12.78 -16.19
N LYS A 303 -14.00 -11.89 -15.65
CA LYS A 303 -15.39 -12.22 -15.30
C LYS A 303 -16.17 -12.75 -16.49
N THR A 304 -16.16 -12.03 -17.63
CA THR A 304 -16.85 -12.47 -18.84
C THR A 304 -16.36 -13.83 -19.35
N SER A 305 -15.06 -14.13 -19.23
CA SER A 305 -14.49 -15.42 -19.64
C SER A 305 -14.87 -16.59 -18.72
N GLN A 306 -15.18 -16.34 -17.45
CA GLN A 306 -15.65 -17.35 -16.49
C GLN A 306 -17.16 -17.62 -16.64
N GLU A 307 -17.92 -16.61 -17.07
CA GLU A 307 -19.38 -16.68 -17.26
C GLU A 307 -19.78 -17.29 -18.62
N SER A 308 -18.83 -17.62 -19.50
CA SER A 308 -19.10 -18.27 -20.80
C SER A 308 -18.71 -19.75 -20.81
N PRO A 309 -19.57 -20.64 -20.28
CA PRO A 309 -19.76 -21.96 -20.83
C PRO A 309 -21.20 -22.06 -21.36
N ILE A 310 -21.37 -21.88 -22.68
CA ILE A 310 -22.53 -22.40 -23.42
C ILE A 310 -22.00 -23.48 -24.35
#